data_AF-A0A7J4KF88-F1
#
_entry.id   AF-A0A7J4KF88-F1
#
_cell.length_a   1.000
_cell.length_b   1.000
_cell.length_c   1.000
_cell.angle_alpha   90.00
_cell.angle_beta   90.00
_cell.angle_gamma   90.00
#
_symmetry.space_group_name_H-M   'P 1'
#
loop_
_entity.id
_entity.type
_entity.pdbx_description
1 polymer ?
#
loop_
_entity_poly.entity_id
_entity_poly.type
_entity_poly.pdbx_seq_one_letter_code
_entity_poly.pdbx_strand_id
1 'polypeptide(L)' 'RGQRRFRRATSGYGGFPRPKPEGREKTSRRVATRFMCTVCKKMHQPPSIRSKKFEIEGE' A
#
# COMPACT_ATOMS: atom_id res chain seq x y z
N ARG A 1 5.10 -5.79 -14.39
CA ARG A 1 4.85 -5.13 -15.72
C ARG A 1 4.90 -3.60 -15.65
N GLY A 2 4.22 -2.94 -14.70
CA GLY A 2 4.18 -1.47 -14.58
C GLY A 2 5.55 -0.81 -14.35
N GLN A 3 6.33 -1.32 -13.40
CA GLN A 3 7.66 -0.75 -13.10
C GLN A 3 8.64 -0.87 -14.26
N ARG A 4 8.61 -1.95 -15.04
CA ARG A 4 9.45 -2.12 -16.24
C ARG A 4 9.14 -1.06 -17.31
N ARG A 5 7.85 -0.82 -17.57
CA ARG A 5 7.40 0.22 -18.51
C ARG A 5 7.75 1.62 -18.03
N PHE A 6 7.58 1.88 -16.74
CA PHE A 6 7.98 3.14 -16.13
C PHE A 6 9.48 3.39 -16.30
N ARG A 7 10.32 2.40 -15.94
CA ARG A 7 11.78 2.49 -16.13
C ARG A 7 12.19 2.74 -17.59
N ARG A 8 11.52 2.11 -18.56
CA ARG A 8 11.75 2.38 -20.00
C ARG A 8 11.33 3.78 -20.43
N ALA A 9 10.25 4.32 -19.87
CA ALA A 9 9.81 5.68 -20.18
C ALA A 9 10.68 6.76 -19.51
N THR A 10 11.28 6.43 -18.36
CA THR A 10 12.18 7.34 -17.62
C THR A 10 13.64 7.22 -18.08
N SER A 11 14.02 6.19 -18.84
CA SER A 11 15.40 6.01 -19.31
C SER A 11 15.73 6.99 -20.44
N GLY A 12 16.28 8.14 -20.08
CA GLY A 12 16.68 9.23 -20.98
C GLY A 12 16.82 10.53 -20.19
N TYR A 13 16.99 11.66 -20.89
CA TYR A 13 17.06 12.99 -20.27
C TYR A 13 15.69 13.69 -20.17
N GLY A 14 14.61 12.95 -20.39
CA GLY A 14 13.24 13.45 -20.29
C GLY A 14 12.81 13.71 -18.84
N GLY A 15 11.76 14.51 -18.69
CA GLY A 15 11.12 14.71 -17.39
C GLY A 15 10.39 13.47 -16.87
N PHE A 16 9.76 13.61 -15.70
CA PHE A 16 9.04 12.51 -15.07
C PHE A 16 7.78 12.14 -15.89
N PRO A 17 7.65 10.89 -16.40
CA PRO A 17 6.71 10.56 -17.48
C PRO A 17 5.24 10.41 -17.06
N ARG A 18 4.92 10.56 -15.77
CA ARG A 18 3.57 10.46 -15.19
C ARG A 18 3.42 11.56 -14.15
N PRO A 19 2.25 12.11 -13.83
CA PRO A 19 2.16 13.09 -12.76
C PRO A 19 2.63 12.52 -11.41
N LYS A 20 3.49 13.26 -10.69
CA LYS A 20 3.92 12.88 -9.33
C LYS A 20 2.74 13.08 -8.36
N PRO A 21 2.46 12.12 -7.46
CA PRO A 21 1.39 12.25 -6.48
C PRO A 21 1.81 13.11 -5.27
N GLU A 22 2.46 14.25 -5.50
CA GLU A 22 2.89 15.17 -4.43
C GLU A 22 1.66 15.83 -3.78
N GLY A 23 1.65 15.93 -2.45
CA GLY A 23 0.61 16.62 -1.67
C GLY A 23 -0.77 15.95 -1.61
N ARG A 24 -0.97 14.78 -2.22
CA ARG A 24 -2.27 14.06 -2.24
C ARG A 24 -2.46 13.08 -1.10
N GLU A 25 -1.59 13.11 -0.09
CA GLU A 25 -1.65 12.18 1.02
C GLU A 25 -2.79 12.55 1.97
N LYS A 26 -3.72 11.62 2.17
CA LYS A 26 -4.79 11.77 3.16
C LYS A 26 -4.20 11.58 4.56
N THR A 27 -4.77 12.29 5.54
CA THR A 27 -4.34 12.21 6.96
C THR A 27 -4.56 10.84 7.60
N SER A 28 -5.36 9.96 7.00
CA SER A 28 -5.62 8.60 7.49
C SER A 28 -5.49 7.55 6.37
N ARG A 29 -4.97 6.37 6.73
CA ARG A 29 -4.82 5.21 5.85
C ARG A 29 -5.74 4.07 6.32
N ARG A 30 -6.12 3.16 5.42
CA ARG A 30 -6.86 1.93 5.81
C ARG A 30 -5.90 0.98 6.53
N VAL A 31 -6.34 0.42 7.65
CA VAL A 31 -5.52 -0.51 8.45
C VAL A 31 -5.44 -1.86 7.74
N ALA A 32 -4.25 -2.41 7.51
CA ALA A 32 -4.12 -3.70 6.85
C ALA A 32 -4.10 -4.84 7.88
N THR A 33 -5.27 -5.30 8.33
CA THR A 33 -5.36 -6.41 9.30
C THR A 33 -5.23 -7.74 8.58
N ARG A 34 -4.23 -8.55 8.97
CA ARG A 34 -3.96 -9.87 8.39
C ARG A 34 -4.19 -10.94 9.45
N PHE A 35 -5.15 -11.81 9.22
CA PHE A 35 -5.41 -12.96 10.08
C PHE A 35 -4.75 -14.19 9.48
N MET A 36 -3.86 -14.82 10.24
CA MET A 36 -3.24 -16.09 9.87
C MET A 36 -3.96 -17.21 10.61
N CYS A 37 -4.50 -18.17 9.87
CA CYS A 37 -5.07 -19.37 10.50
C CYS A 37 -3.94 -20.23 11.09
N THR A 38 -4.06 -20.60 12.35
CA THR A 38 -3.06 -21.43 13.06
C THR A 38 -2.97 -22.86 12.49
N VAL A 39 -4.07 -23.39 11.96
CA VAL A 39 -4.15 -24.76 11.42
C VAL A 39 -3.67 -24.84 9.97
N CYS A 40 -4.24 -24.03 9.07
CA CYS A 40 -3.96 -24.15 7.64
C CYS A 40 -2.93 -23.15 7.11
N LYS A 41 -2.44 -22.23 7.95
CA LYS A 41 -1.44 -21.19 7.63
C LYS A 41 -1.82 -20.25 6.47
N LYS A 42 -3.08 -20.28 6.02
CA LYS A 42 -3.62 -19.35 5.04
C LYS A 42 -3.88 -18.00 5.69
N MET A 43 -3.64 -16.93 4.93
CA MET A 43 -3.85 -15.55 5.37
C MET A 43 -5.14 -15.00 4.76
N HIS A 44 -5.97 -14.39 5.60
CA HIS A 44 -7.19 -13.70 5.20
C HIS A 44 -7.09 -12.22 5.59
N GLN A 45 -7.48 -11.35 4.65
CA GLN A 45 -7.51 -9.89 4.82
C GLN A 45 -8.95 -9.39 4.65
N PRO A 46 -9.69 -9.14 5.74
CA PRO A 46 -11.02 -8.56 5.65
C PRO A 46 -10.94 -7.05 5.31
N PRO A 47 -12.05 -6.47 4.83
CA PRO A 47 -12.14 -5.04 4.62
C PRO A 47 -11.99 -4.29 5.95
N SER A 48 -11.23 -3.19 5.92
CA SER A 48 -10.88 -2.42 7.10
C SER A 48 -11.25 -0.94 6.98
N ILE A 49 -11.30 -0.29 8.15
CA ILE A 49 -11.64 1.12 8.30
C ILE A 49 -10.38 1.99 8.19
N ARG A 50 -10.57 3.26 7.83
CA ARG A 50 -9.50 4.26 7.85
C ARG A 50 -9.31 4.78 9.27
N SER A 51 -8.09 4.68 9.79
CA SER A 51 -7.75 5.15 11.13
C SER A 51 -6.44 5.93 11.08
N LYS A 52 -6.26 6.87 12.02
CA LYS A 52 -4.99 7.59 12.22
C LYS A 52 -4.05 6.84 13.16
N LYS A 53 -4.63 6.23 14.20
CA LYS A 53 -3.97 5.36 15.17
C LYS A 53 -4.68 4.02 15.18
N PHE A 54 -3.93 2.94 15.30
CA PHE A 54 -4.45 1.58 15.42
C PHE A 54 -3.51 0.84 16.37
N GLU A 55 -4.06 0.38 17.48
CA GLU A 55 -3.34 -0.35 18.52
C GLU A 55 -3.93 -1.77 18.57
N ILE A 56 -3.05 -2.76 18.70
CA ILE A 56 -3.44 -4.16 18.88
C ILE A 56 -3.21 -4.44 20.36
N GLU A 57 -4.26 -4.37 21.15
CA GLU A 57 -4.21 -4.84 22.53
C GLU A 57 -4.38 -6.36 22.51
N GLY A 58 -3.33 -7.07 22.93
CA GLY A 58 -3.34 -8.48 23.24
C GLY A 58 -2.56 -8.66 24.52
N GLU A 59 -3.11 -9.40 25.48
CA GLU A 59 -2.32 -9.97 26.57
C GLU A 59 -1.26 -10.94 26.04
#